data_AF-A0A2J4G6P2-F1
#
_entry.id   AF-A0A2J4G6P2-F1
#
_cell.length_a   1.000
_cell.length_b   1.000
_cell.length_c   1.000
_cell.angle_alpha   90.00
_cell.angle_beta   90.00
_cell.angle_gamma   90.00
#
_symmetry.space_group_name_H-M   'P 1'
#
loop_
_entity.id
_entity.type
_entity.pdbx_description
1 polymer ?
#
loop_
_entity_poly.entity_id
_entity_poly.type
_entity_poly.pdbx_seq_one_letter_code
_entity_poly.pdbx_strand_id
1 'polypeptide(L)'
;MNLNFDPTWAWHYALLIGPCWETPPQPLPTGQCAVLYRPFDEVVQGDKLKVSVDGNAIVATVDRGLFEYGDVGNIKNWRIVVAVASHDGFGPLKIRGVGLSKGDWNIWATATATDAQKTLIANAIKFGIEPRVLDIAVYAPEYPNGITADQQYAWLSSVDIDAKMPATIPPITSQVVAQLKAQLSSVTQERDSLKSQVSSLQSQVSSLQSQLSSLQSQVKSLQDQNSQLLSELESLRASTINTGVAAALAVVLLLVGIGAGYFLGKRKPKEATGGTQVKTS
;
A
#
# COMPACT_ATOMS: atom_id res chain seq x y z
N MET A 1 25.97 -6.04 31.36
CA MET A 1 24.93 -6.46 30.39
C MET A 1 25.44 -6.55 28.96
N ASN A 2 26.56 -5.89 28.59
CA ASN A 2 27.09 -5.86 27.23
C ASN A 2 26.06 -5.37 26.21
N LEU A 3 25.48 -4.22 26.50
CA LEU A 3 24.60 -3.49 25.60
C LEU A 3 25.03 -2.04 25.59
N ASN A 4 25.10 -1.48 24.39
CA ASN A 4 25.22 -0.06 24.20
C ASN A 4 23.84 0.54 23.99
N PHE A 5 23.71 1.79 24.39
CA PHE A 5 22.55 2.62 24.11
C PHE A 5 23.04 3.73 23.20
N ASP A 6 22.36 3.94 22.08
CA ASP A 6 22.61 5.14 21.28
C ASP A 6 22.45 6.39 22.16
N PRO A 7 23.25 7.47 21.97
CA PRO A 7 23.20 8.66 22.82
C PRO A 7 21.82 9.31 22.95
N THR A 8 20.90 9.06 22.01
CA THR A 8 19.50 9.50 22.14
C THR A 8 18.75 8.85 23.31
N TRP A 9 19.27 7.76 23.86
CA TRP A 9 18.79 7.06 25.05
C TRP A 9 19.59 7.38 26.32
N ALA A 10 20.33 8.49 26.36
CA ALA A 10 21.03 8.92 27.57
C ALA A 10 20.08 8.88 28.78
N TRP A 11 20.45 8.09 29.79
CA TRP A 11 19.61 7.81 30.94
C TRP A 11 19.88 8.82 32.07
N HIS A 12 18.83 9.15 32.81
CA HIS A 12 18.93 9.97 34.03
C HIS A 12 18.93 9.12 35.29
N TYR A 13 18.29 7.96 35.22
CA TYR A 13 18.12 7.02 36.31
C TYR A 13 18.36 5.60 35.82
N ALA A 14 18.99 4.77 36.65
CA ALA A 14 19.09 3.34 36.41
C ALA A 14 18.70 2.57 37.68
N LEU A 15 17.63 1.79 37.59
CA LEU A 15 17.18 0.92 38.68
C LEU A 15 17.70 -0.50 38.41
N LEU A 16 18.63 -0.96 39.23
CA LEU A 16 19.12 -2.34 39.21
C LEU A 16 18.41 -3.10 40.32
N ILE A 17 17.84 -4.25 39.97
CA ILE A 17 17.08 -5.10 40.90
C ILE A 17 17.85 -6.40 41.10
N GLY A 18 18.18 -6.69 42.35
CA GLY A 18 18.86 -7.91 42.77
C GLY A 18 18.25 -8.48 44.05
N PRO A 19 18.64 -9.70 44.44
CA PRO A 19 17.99 -10.42 45.54
C PRO A 19 18.36 -9.92 46.94
N CYS A 20 19.42 -9.12 47.09
CA CYS A 20 19.87 -8.56 48.37
C CYS A 20 20.12 -9.60 49.48
N TRP A 21 20.81 -10.70 49.18
CA TRP A 21 21.07 -11.79 50.14
C TRP A 21 22.22 -11.53 51.12
N GLU A 22 22.90 -10.40 50.99
CA GLU A 22 24.10 -10.10 51.78
C GLU A 22 23.81 -9.20 52.99
N THR A 23 24.73 -9.21 53.95
CA THR A 23 24.64 -8.36 55.15
C THR A 23 26.04 -7.88 55.52
N PRO A 24 26.29 -6.55 55.58
CA PRO A 24 25.35 -5.46 55.31
C PRO A 24 24.96 -5.37 53.82
N PRO A 25 23.78 -4.81 53.48
CA PRO A 25 23.35 -4.59 52.10
C PRO A 25 24.40 -3.84 51.27
N GLN A 26 24.76 -4.33 50.08
CA GLN A 26 25.65 -3.63 49.15
C GLN A 26 24.97 -3.48 47.78
N PRO A 27 25.11 -2.33 47.10
CA PRO A 27 24.44 -2.08 45.83
C PRO A 27 25.01 -2.95 44.70
N LEU A 28 24.14 -3.41 43.80
CA LEU A 28 24.57 -3.94 42.50
C LEU A 28 25.37 -2.88 41.73
N PRO A 29 26.48 -3.23 41.04
CA PRO A 29 26.96 -4.60 40.82
C PRO A 29 27.96 -5.12 41.86
N THR A 30 28.45 -4.28 42.78
CA THR A 30 29.47 -4.68 43.77
C THR A 30 28.91 -5.73 44.74
N GLY A 31 27.69 -5.49 45.21
CA GLY A 31 26.89 -6.40 46.02
C GLY A 31 25.82 -7.13 45.22
N GLN A 32 24.64 -7.24 45.80
CA GLN A 32 23.48 -7.97 45.29
C GLN A 32 22.16 -7.25 45.59
N CYS A 33 22.19 -6.14 46.34
CA CYS A 33 20.98 -5.38 46.67
C CYS A 33 20.55 -4.47 45.54
N ALA A 34 19.23 -4.29 45.43
CA ALA A 34 18.67 -3.35 44.50
C ALA A 34 19.16 -1.92 44.80
N VAL A 35 19.36 -1.15 43.74
CA VAL A 35 19.88 0.22 43.84
C VAL A 35 19.29 1.06 42.73
N LEU A 36 18.91 2.29 43.08
CA LEU A 36 18.58 3.33 42.12
C LEU A 36 19.78 4.25 41.97
N TYR A 37 20.44 4.20 40.81
CA TYR A 37 21.39 5.21 40.38
C TYR A 37 20.64 6.45 39.90
N ARG A 38 21.06 7.60 40.39
CA ARG A 38 20.57 8.93 40.03
C ARG A 38 21.73 9.73 39.44
N PRO A 39 21.51 10.95 38.91
CA PRO A 39 22.57 11.71 38.24
C PRO A 39 23.82 11.96 39.10
N PHE A 40 23.67 12.03 40.42
CA PHE A 40 24.76 12.43 41.33
C PHE A 40 25.02 11.48 42.49
N ASP A 41 24.16 10.48 42.71
CA ASP A 41 24.28 9.54 43.81
C ASP A 41 23.49 8.24 43.54
N GLU A 42 23.46 7.36 44.55
CA GLU A 42 22.75 6.09 44.50
C GLU A 42 21.93 5.88 45.77
N VAL A 43 20.79 5.20 45.65
CA VAL A 43 19.95 4.81 46.79
C VAL A 43 19.80 3.30 46.80
N VAL A 44 20.45 2.66 47.77
CA VAL A 44 20.35 1.22 48.00
C VAL A 44 19.00 0.89 48.62
N GLN A 45 18.52 -0.33 48.36
CA GLN A 45 17.31 -0.88 48.94
C GLN A 45 17.20 -0.60 50.45
N GLY A 46 16.04 -0.11 50.87
CA GLY A 46 15.74 0.36 52.22
C GLY A 46 14.34 0.95 52.29
N ASP A 47 14.14 2.02 53.06
CA ASP A 47 12.80 2.60 53.25
C ASP A 47 12.21 3.24 51.98
N LYS A 48 13.06 3.88 51.17
CA LYS A 48 12.64 4.60 49.95
C LYS A 48 12.68 3.76 48.68
N LEU A 49 13.39 2.63 48.69
CA LEU A 49 13.46 1.68 47.59
C LEU A 49 13.23 0.28 48.16
N LYS A 50 12.08 -0.33 47.88
CA LYS A 50 11.72 -1.66 48.39
C LYS A 50 11.51 -2.61 47.23
N VAL A 51 12.15 -3.77 47.29
CA VAL A 51 11.90 -4.86 46.33
C VAL A 51 11.24 -5.99 47.08
N SER A 52 10.19 -6.53 46.49
CA SER A 52 9.42 -7.64 47.02
C SER A 52 8.96 -8.54 45.89
N VAL A 53 8.47 -9.72 46.24
CA VAL A 53 7.83 -10.65 45.31
C VAL A 53 6.34 -10.68 45.63
N ASP A 54 5.51 -10.49 44.61
CA ASP A 54 4.05 -10.60 44.69
C ASP A 54 3.56 -11.55 43.60
N GLY A 55 3.22 -12.78 43.98
CA GLY A 55 2.87 -13.85 43.03
C GLY A 55 3.98 -14.12 42.02
N ASN A 56 3.69 -13.92 40.74
CA ASN A 56 4.64 -14.08 39.63
C ASN A 56 5.29 -12.74 39.20
N ALA A 57 5.29 -11.74 40.08
CA ALA A 57 5.88 -10.42 39.81
C ALA A 57 6.98 -10.09 40.82
N ILE A 58 8.02 -9.43 40.32
CA ILE A 58 8.99 -8.70 41.15
C ILE A 58 8.50 -7.25 41.21
N VAL A 59 8.20 -6.77 42.41
CA VAL A 59 7.65 -5.43 42.64
C VAL A 59 8.71 -4.56 43.29
N ALA A 60 9.22 -3.59 42.53
CA ALA A 60 10.08 -2.53 43.03
C ALA A 60 9.24 -1.27 43.31
N THR A 61 9.09 -0.93 44.58
CA THR A 61 8.45 0.32 45.02
C THR A 61 9.52 1.37 45.27
N VAL A 62 9.39 2.51 44.60
CA VAL A 62 10.34 3.63 44.70
C VAL A 62 9.59 4.87 45.16
N ASP A 63 10.10 5.51 46.21
CA ASP A 63 9.57 6.78 46.70
C ASP A 63 9.70 7.86 45.62
N ARG A 64 8.61 8.58 45.34
CA ARG A 64 8.58 9.59 44.26
C ARG A 64 9.58 10.72 44.50
N GLY A 65 9.91 11.02 45.75
CA GLY A 65 10.89 12.03 46.12
C GLY A 65 12.32 11.69 45.70
N LEU A 66 12.61 10.43 45.33
CA LEU A 66 13.92 10.06 44.79
C LEU A 66 14.14 10.57 43.36
N PHE A 67 13.08 10.94 42.65
CA PHE A 67 13.15 11.44 41.27
C PHE A 67 13.09 12.98 41.21
N GLU A 68 13.73 13.67 42.16
CA GLU A 68 13.71 15.14 42.27
C GLU A 68 14.23 15.87 41.01
N TYR A 69 15.07 15.23 40.20
CA TYR A 69 15.57 15.77 38.92
C TYR A 69 14.67 15.40 37.73
N GLY A 70 13.63 14.60 37.95
CA GLY A 70 12.75 14.06 36.92
C GLY A 70 11.32 14.59 37.03
N ASP A 71 10.63 14.65 35.89
CA ASP A 71 9.21 15.02 35.85
C ASP A 71 8.33 13.79 36.02
N VAL A 72 8.17 13.33 37.27
CA VAL A 72 7.32 12.17 37.61
C VAL A 72 5.84 12.44 37.31
N GLY A 73 5.43 13.71 37.21
CA GLY A 73 4.07 14.09 36.81
C GLY A 73 3.76 13.69 35.37
N ASN A 74 4.79 13.65 34.52
CA ASN A 74 4.70 13.26 33.12
C ASN A 74 5.38 11.90 32.84
N ILE A 75 5.31 10.95 33.78
CA ILE A 75 5.92 9.61 33.63
C ILE A 75 5.49 8.86 32.36
N LYS A 76 4.28 9.13 31.85
CA LYS A 76 3.80 8.58 30.57
C LYS A 76 4.68 8.93 29.36
N ASN A 77 5.44 10.03 29.45
CA ASN A 77 6.36 10.51 28.42
C ASN A 77 7.80 10.03 28.65
N TRP A 78 8.06 9.28 29.72
CA TRP A 78 9.38 8.76 29.98
C TRP A 78 9.72 7.64 29.00
N ARG A 79 11.01 7.49 28.74
CA ARG A 79 11.57 6.37 27.99
C ARG A 79 12.19 5.41 28.99
N ILE A 80 11.64 4.21 29.03
CA ILE A 80 12.00 3.16 29.99
C ILE A 80 12.45 1.95 29.18
N VAL A 81 13.65 1.47 29.47
CA VAL A 81 14.15 0.20 28.95
C VAL A 81 14.29 -0.74 30.13
N VAL A 82 13.61 -1.88 30.04
CA VAL A 82 13.69 -2.96 31.02
C VAL A 82 14.49 -4.08 30.38
N ALA A 83 15.61 -4.45 31.00
CA ALA A 83 16.42 -5.57 30.55
C ALA A 83 16.42 -6.65 31.62
N VAL A 84 16.11 -7.89 31.23
CA VAL A 84 16.17 -9.04 32.12
C VAL A 84 17.48 -9.75 31.89
N ALA A 85 18.31 -9.83 32.94
CA ALA A 85 19.54 -10.60 32.93
C ALA A 85 19.42 -11.80 33.86
N SER A 86 20.33 -12.77 33.69
CA SER A 86 20.51 -13.82 34.68
C SER A 86 21.23 -13.27 35.93
N HIS A 87 21.08 -13.96 37.06
CA HIS A 87 21.84 -13.69 38.28
C HIS A 87 22.72 -14.90 38.62
N ASP A 88 23.97 -14.65 38.99
CA ASP A 88 24.88 -15.66 39.56
C ASP A 88 25.35 -15.32 40.98
N GLY A 89 25.43 -14.05 41.38
CA GLY A 89 25.93 -13.62 42.69
C GLY A 89 27.45 -13.67 42.87
N PHE A 90 28.17 -14.41 42.03
CA PHE A 90 29.61 -14.69 42.19
C PHE A 90 30.49 -13.87 41.24
N GLY A 91 30.02 -13.66 40.01
CA GLY A 91 30.78 -12.91 39.00
C GLY A 91 30.95 -11.43 39.37
N PRO A 92 31.92 -10.73 38.77
CA PRO A 92 32.11 -9.29 38.98
C PRO A 92 30.91 -8.45 38.50
N LEU A 93 30.11 -8.99 37.57
CA LEU A 93 28.89 -8.35 37.06
C LEU A 93 27.62 -8.90 37.70
N LYS A 94 27.72 -9.95 38.53
CA LYS A 94 26.59 -10.73 39.07
C LYS A 94 25.67 -11.37 38.02
N ILE A 95 26.07 -11.36 36.74
CA ILE A 95 25.33 -11.91 35.60
C ILE A 95 26.10 -13.11 35.07
N ARG A 96 25.41 -14.22 34.80
CA ARG A 96 26.04 -15.45 34.28
C ARG A 96 26.77 -15.18 32.98
N GLY A 97 27.86 -15.93 32.80
CA GLY A 97 28.55 -16.02 31.51
C GLY A 97 27.68 -16.63 30.43
N VAL A 98 27.98 -16.29 29.19
CA VAL A 98 27.33 -16.85 28.00
C VAL A 98 28.24 -17.90 27.38
N GLY A 99 27.68 -19.04 26.98
CA GLY A 99 28.42 -20.17 26.43
C GLY A 99 27.82 -20.73 25.14
N LEU A 100 28.65 -21.48 24.42
CA LEU A 100 28.30 -22.13 23.16
C LEU A 100 27.65 -23.51 23.31
N SER A 101 27.53 -24.00 24.54
CA SER A 101 26.97 -25.31 24.86
C SER A 101 26.15 -25.22 26.14
N LYS A 102 25.25 -26.20 26.30
CA LYS A 102 24.49 -26.39 27.52
C LYS A 102 25.43 -26.59 28.71
N GLY A 103 25.17 -25.89 29.79
CA GLY A 103 25.86 -26.05 31.08
C GLY A 103 24.99 -25.56 32.24
N ASP A 104 25.39 -25.89 33.46
CA ASP A 104 24.56 -25.66 34.65
C ASP A 104 24.64 -24.21 35.18
N TRP A 105 25.65 -23.45 34.74
CA TRP A 105 25.96 -22.12 35.28
C TRP A 105 26.23 -21.06 34.21
N ASN A 106 25.83 -21.33 32.97
CA ASN A 106 25.95 -20.38 31.85
C ASN A 106 24.61 -20.19 31.12
N ILE A 107 24.52 -19.10 30.36
CA ILE A 107 23.46 -18.90 29.37
C ILE A 107 23.87 -19.66 28.11
N TRP A 108 23.02 -20.60 27.66
CA TRP A 108 23.27 -21.36 26.43
C TRP A 108 22.79 -20.55 25.21
N ALA A 109 23.67 -19.70 24.66
CA ALA A 109 23.31 -18.79 23.57
C ALA A 109 23.07 -19.47 22.21
N THR A 110 23.56 -20.69 22.03
CA THR A 110 23.48 -21.39 20.74
C THR A 110 22.37 -22.44 20.69
N ALA A 111 21.52 -22.53 21.72
CA ALA A 111 20.47 -23.56 21.83
C ALA A 111 19.56 -23.62 20.60
N THR A 112 19.25 -22.47 20.02
CA THR A 112 18.38 -22.30 18.85
C THR A 112 19.08 -21.61 17.68
N ALA A 113 20.40 -21.43 17.75
CA ALA A 113 21.16 -20.67 16.77
C ALA A 113 21.44 -21.47 15.49
N THR A 114 21.39 -20.81 14.34
CA THR A 114 21.93 -21.31 13.07
C THR A 114 23.46 -21.37 13.09
N ASP A 115 24.09 -22.07 12.16
CA ASP A 115 25.56 -22.19 12.14
C ASP A 115 26.27 -20.84 11.93
N ALA A 116 25.70 -19.95 11.10
CA ALA A 116 26.20 -18.59 10.95
C ALA A 116 26.12 -17.79 12.27
N GLN A 117 25.01 -17.94 13.00
CA GLN A 117 24.83 -17.30 14.31
C GLN A 117 25.78 -17.86 15.36
N LYS A 118 26.05 -19.18 15.36
CA LYS A 118 27.03 -19.78 16.27
C LYS A 118 28.42 -19.18 16.08
N THR A 119 28.85 -18.96 14.84
CA THR A 119 30.13 -18.30 14.55
C THR A 119 30.14 -16.86 15.05
N LEU A 120 29.07 -16.09 14.81
CA LEU A 120 28.95 -14.73 15.32
C LEU A 120 29.00 -14.67 16.85
N ILE A 121 28.23 -15.53 17.52
CA ILE A 121 28.18 -15.64 18.99
C ILE A 121 29.55 -16.05 19.54
N ALA A 122 30.24 -17.01 18.92
CA ALA A 122 31.57 -17.44 19.35
C ALA A 122 32.59 -16.29 19.28
N ASN A 123 32.54 -15.49 18.20
CA ASN A 123 33.39 -14.31 18.06
C ASN A 123 33.02 -13.22 19.08
N ALA A 124 31.72 -12.99 19.32
CA ALA A 124 31.27 -12.04 20.33
C ALA A 124 31.76 -12.43 21.75
N ILE A 125 31.63 -13.70 22.12
CA ILE A 125 32.14 -14.25 23.40
C ILE A 125 33.66 -14.08 23.49
N LYS A 126 34.39 -14.37 22.41
CA LYS A 126 35.85 -14.20 22.36
C LYS A 126 36.28 -12.77 22.67
N PHE A 127 35.49 -11.78 22.25
CA PHE A 127 35.75 -10.36 22.50
C PHE A 127 35.08 -9.82 23.77
N GLY A 128 34.26 -10.62 24.47
CA GLY A 128 33.53 -10.19 25.67
C GLY A 128 32.42 -9.17 25.39
N ILE A 129 31.91 -9.13 24.16
CA ILE A 129 30.90 -8.16 23.69
C ILE A 129 29.52 -8.80 23.45
N GLU A 130 29.38 -10.09 23.76
CA GLU A 130 28.12 -10.81 23.65
C GLU A 130 27.08 -10.24 24.62
N PRO A 131 25.82 -10.03 24.18
CA PRO A 131 24.75 -9.59 25.07
C PRO A 131 24.56 -10.58 26.22
N ARG A 132 24.44 -10.05 27.45
CA ARG A 132 24.20 -10.84 28.67
C ARG A 132 22.80 -10.63 29.23
N VAL A 133 21.90 -10.21 28.38
CA VAL A 133 20.47 -10.07 28.66
C VAL A 133 19.73 -11.22 27.99
N LEU A 134 18.68 -11.70 28.63
CA LEU A 134 17.77 -12.71 28.09
C LEU A 134 16.68 -12.05 27.24
N ASP A 135 16.20 -10.89 27.70
CA ASP A 135 15.07 -10.19 27.11
C ASP A 135 15.20 -8.69 27.37
N ILE A 136 14.62 -7.87 26.50
CA ILE A 136 14.47 -6.44 26.67
C ILE A 136 13.05 -6.01 26.30
N ALA A 137 12.45 -5.17 27.13
CA ALA A 137 11.21 -4.46 26.83
C ALA A 137 11.48 -2.97 26.83
N VAL A 138 10.79 -2.24 25.96
CA VAL A 138 10.92 -0.79 25.84
C VAL A 138 9.53 -0.19 25.97
N TYR A 139 9.41 0.83 26.81
CA TYR A 139 8.23 1.67 26.90
C TYR A 139 8.67 3.11 26.66
N ALA A 140 8.15 3.74 25.63
CA ALA A 140 8.47 5.12 25.28
C ALA A 140 7.37 5.70 24.40
N PRO A 141 7.25 7.04 24.25
CA PRO A 141 6.29 7.65 23.34
C PRO A 141 6.38 7.14 21.90
N GLU A 142 7.57 6.78 21.45
CA GLU A 142 7.83 6.22 20.12
C GLU A 142 7.42 4.73 20.01
N TYR A 143 7.37 4.03 21.16
CA TYR A 143 6.99 2.63 21.30
C TYR A 143 5.79 2.50 22.26
N PRO A 144 4.60 3.03 21.91
CA PRO A 144 3.46 3.09 22.84
C PRO A 144 2.93 1.70 23.23
N ASN A 145 3.18 0.67 22.42
CA ASN A 145 2.85 -0.73 22.70
C ASN A 145 4.11 -1.58 22.94
N GLY A 146 5.25 -0.93 23.14
CA GLY A 146 6.57 -1.55 23.16
C GLY A 146 7.12 -1.98 21.80
N ILE A 147 8.34 -2.52 21.83
CA ILE A 147 9.01 -3.07 20.64
C ILE A 147 8.46 -4.46 20.31
N THR A 148 8.53 -4.86 19.04
CA THR A 148 8.18 -6.22 18.62
C THR A 148 9.31 -7.19 18.93
N ALA A 149 9.00 -8.49 18.95
CA ALA A 149 10.01 -9.56 19.11
C ALA A 149 11.07 -9.52 17.99
N ASP A 150 10.69 -9.21 16.75
CA ASP A 150 11.64 -9.09 15.64
C ASP A 150 12.58 -7.89 15.81
N GLN A 151 12.06 -6.75 16.30
CA GLN A 151 12.88 -5.58 16.61
C GLN A 151 13.85 -5.89 17.74
N GLN A 152 13.36 -6.48 18.82
CA GLN A 152 14.17 -6.94 19.92
C GLN A 152 15.29 -7.86 19.45
N TYR A 153 14.97 -8.87 18.66
CA TYR A 153 15.93 -9.83 18.13
C TYR A 153 16.99 -9.15 17.25
N ALA A 154 16.56 -8.24 16.38
CA ALA A 154 17.46 -7.46 15.54
C ALA A 154 18.42 -6.60 16.37
N TRP A 155 17.93 -5.97 17.44
CA TRP A 155 18.75 -5.12 18.31
C TRP A 155 19.75 -5.95 19.12
N LEU A 156 19.31 -7.04 19.73
CA LEU A 156 20.21 -7.91 20.51
C LEU A 156 21.21 -8.67 19.63
N SER A 157 20.91 -8.86 18.34
CA SER A 157 21.84 -9.48 17.39
C SER A 157 22.78 -8.50 16.69
N SER A 158 22.72 -7.20 17.02
CA SER A 158 23.45 -6.13 16.31
C SER A 158 24.92 -5.98 16.74
N VAL A 159 25.55 -7.03 17.25
CA VAL A 159 26.95 -7.01 17.68
C VAL A 159 27.85 -6.76 16.47
N ASP A 160 28.78 -5.81 16.58
CA ASP A 160 29.79 -5.56 15.56
C ASP A 160 31.12 -6.20 15.97
N ILE A 161 31.48 -7.28 15.27
CA ILE A 161 32.68 -8.06 15.57
C ILE A 161 33.95 -7.31 15.17
N ASP A 162 33.91 -6.56 14.06
CA ASP A 162 35.08 -5.88 13.51
C ASP A 162 35.41 -4.64 14.34
N ALA A 163 34.39 -3.86 14.69
CA ALA A 163 34.52 -2.72 15.60
C ALA A 163 34.65 -3.13 17.07
N LYS A 164 34.43 -4.41 17.39
CA LYS A 164 34.37 -4.96 18.75
C LYS A 164 33.36 -4.19 19.61
N MET A 165 32.21 -3.87 19.04
CA MET A 165 31.14 -3.16 19.72
C MET A 165 30.02 -4.13 20.13
N PRO A 166 29.57 -4.07 21.40
CA PRO A 166 28.37 -4.79 21.81
C PRO A 166 27.14 -4.38 20.99
N ALA A 167 26.10 -5.22 21.07
CA ALA A 167 24.79 -4.91 20.53
C ALA A 167 24.30 -3.55 21.04
N THR A 168 23.60 -2.80 20.18
CA THR A 168 23.25 -1.41 20.44
C THR A 168 21.75 -1.21 20.30
N ILE A 169 21.12 -0.61 21.32
CA ILE A 169 19.76 -0.08 21.20
C ILE A 169 19.81 1.12 20.24
N PRO A 170 19.12 1.07 19.09
CA PRO A 170 19.32 2.01 18.01
C PRO A 170 18.73 3.40 18.32
N PRO A 171 19.10 4.44 17.56
CA PRO A 171 18.58 5.78 17.77
C PRO A 171 17.05 5.83 17.66
N ILE A 172 16.42 6.63 18.52
CA ILE A 172 14.96 6.83 18.58
C ILE A 172 14.37 7.22 17.21
N THR A 173 15.11 7.99 16.41
CA THR A 173 14.69 8.45 15.07
C THR A 173 14.53 7.32 14.05
N SER A 174 15.20 6.18 14.26
CA SER A 174 15.21 5.06 13.31
C SER A 174 13.82 4.47 13.10
N GLN A 175 12.94 4.52 14.10
CA GLN A 175 11.58 4.01 14.01
C GLN A 175 10.65 4.95 13.23
N VAL A 176 10.77 6.26 13.44
CA VAL A 176 10.03 7.27 12.66
C VAL A 176 10.39 7.12 11.18
N VAL A 177 11.66 6.89 10.87
CA VAL A 177 12.11 6.61 9.50
C VAL A 177 11.51 5.30 8.96
N ALA A 178 11.44 4.23 9.77
CA ALA A 178 10.83 2.97 9.34
C ALA A 178 9.32 3.10 9.08
N GLN A 179 8.59 3.82 9.94
CA GLN A 179 7.17 4.13 9.75
C GLN A 179 6.93 5.00 8.51
N LEU A 180 7.73 6.05 8.32
CA LEU A 180 7.67 6.90 7.12
C LEU A 180 7.96 6.10 5.85
N LYS A 181 8.91 5.17 5.87
CA LYS A 181 9.19 4.26 4.73
C LYS A 181 7.99 3.36 4.42
N ALA A 182 7.35 2.79 5.45
CA ALA A 182 6.17 1.94 5.27
C ALA A 182 4.99 2.75 4.69
N GLN A 183 4.73 3.94 5.23
CA GLN A 183 3.72 4.87 4.69
C GLN A 183 4.03 5.25 3.24
N LEU A 184 5.27 5.61 2.93
CA LEU A 184 5.70 5.95 1.57
C LEU A 184 5.48 4.79 0.60
N SER A 185 5.75 3.54 1.03
CA SER A 185 5.50 2.35 0.21
C SER A 185 4.02 2.15 -0.07
N SER A 186 3.16 2.28 0.95
CA SER A 186 1.70 2.19 0.80
C SER A 186 1.15 3.27 -0.14
N VAL A 187 1.55 4.53 0.05
CA VAL A 187 1.16 5.65 -0.83
C VAL A 187 1.66 5.43 -2.26
N THR A 188 2.85 4.83 -2.43
CA THR A 188 3.37 4.50 -3.76
C THR A 188 2.51 3.46 -4.47
N GLN A 189 2.11 2.39 -3.77
CA GLN A 189 1.23 1.36 -4.32
C GLN A 189 -0.16 1.92 -4.69
N GLU A 190 -0.72 2.77 -3.84
CA GLU A 190 -2.00 3.44 -4.13
C GLU A 190 -1.90 4.32 -5.37
N ARG A 191 -0.83 5.11 -5.50
CA ARG A 191 -0.56 5.93 -6.69
C ARG A 191 -0.47 5.10 -7.95
N ASP A 192 0.20 3.95 -7.92
CA ASP A 192 0.34 3.07 -9.09
C ASP A 192 -0.98 2.40 -9.48
N SER A 193 -1.80 2.03 -8.49
CA SER A 193 -3.17 1.56 -8.70
C SER A 193 -4.05 2.63 -9.36
N LEU A 194 -4.06 3.85 -8.81
CA LEU A 194 -4.81 4.97 -9.38
C LEU A 194 -4.36 5.32 -10.80
N LYS A 195 -3.04 5.30 -11.06
CA LYS A 195 -2.50 5.53 -12.40
C LYS A 195 -3.02 4.49 -13.40
N SER A 196 -3.08 3.23 -13.00
CA SER A 196 -3.62 2.14 -13.82
C SER A 196 -5.12 2.32 -14.09
N GLN A 197 -5.90 2.74 -13.09
CA GLN A 197 -7.33 3.05 -13.25
C GLN A 197 -7.55 4.22 -14.22
N VAL A 198 -6.76 5.29 -14.12
CA VAL A 198 -6.82 6.42 -15.05
C VAL A 198 -6.55 5.98 -16.49
N SER A 199 -5.53 5.15 -16.71
CA SER A 199 -5.24 4.62 -18.05
C SER A 199 -6.39 3.76 -18.60
N SER A 200 -7.00 2.93 -17.75
CA SER A 200 -8.19 2.14 -18.14
C SER A 200 -9.37 3.03 -18.52
N LEU A 201 -9.68 4.06 -17.71
CA LEU A 201 -10.74 5.01 -18.00
C LEU A 201 -10.47 5.80 -19.30
N GLN A 202 -9.23 6.20 -19.55
CA GLN A 202 -8.85 6.84 -20.81
C GLN A 202 -9.10 5.93 -22.02
N SER A 203 -8.76 4.64 -21.94
CA SER A 203 -9.08 3.68 -23.00
C SER A 203 -10.59 3.51 -23.21
N GLN A 204 -11.37 3.47 -22.13
CA GLN A 204 -12.83 3.39 -22.21
C GLN A 204 -13.42 4.64 -22.88
N VAL A 205 -12.94 5.84 -22.52
CA VAL A 205 -13.36 7.10 -23.16
C VAL A 205 -13.07 7.08 -24.67
N SER A 206 -11.86 6.67 -25.08
CA SER A 206 -11.50 6.56 -26.50
C SER A 206 -12.37 5.55 -27.26
N SER A 207 -12.73 4.44 -26.61
CA SER A 207 -13.65 3.45 -27.18
C SER A 207 -15.06 4.03 -27.38
N LEU A 208 -15.59 4.69 -26.35
CA LEU A 208 -16.90 5.34 -26.41
C LEU A 208 -16.94 6.45 -27.47
N GLN A 209 -15.88 7.24 -27.61
CA GLN A 209 -15.76 8.26 -28.67
C GLN A 209 -15.78 7.63 -30.08
N SER A 210 -15.12 6.48 -30.25
CA SER A 210 -15.13 5.74 -31.51
C SER A 210 -16.52 5.18 -31.83
N GLN A 211 -17.20 4.62 -30.83
CA GLN A 211 -18.59 4.14 -30.97
C GLN A 211 -19.55 5.27 -31.33
N LEU A 212 -19.42 6.42 -30.67
CA LEU A 212 -20.23 7.61 -30.98
C LEU A 212 -20.06 8.05 -32.43
N SER A 213 -18.82 8.08 -32.92
CA SER A 213 -18.50 8.47 -34.31
C SER A 213 -19.09 7.49 -35.33
N SER A 214 -19.04 6.18 -35.04
CA SER A 214 -19.68 5.15 -35.86
C SER A 214 -21.20 5.32 -35.90
N LEU A 215 -21.82 5.53 -34.75
CA LEU A 215 -23.28 5.69 -34.65
C LEU A 215 -23.75 6.95 -35.39
N GLN A 216 -23.02 8.06 -35.29
CA GLN A 216 -23.29 9.28 -36.07
C GLN A 216 -23.24 9.02 -37.58
N SER A 217 -22.27 8.24 -38.04
CA SER A 217 -22.13 7.87 -39.46
C SER A 217 -23.30 6.99 -39.94
N GLN A 218 -23.74 6.04 -39.10
CA GLN A 218 -24.90 5.21 -39.40
C GLN A 218 -26.20 6.03 -39.48
N VAL A 219 -26.40 6.97 -38.56
CA VAL A 219 -27.56 7.89 -38.59
C VAL A 219 -27.58 8.68 -39.89
N LYS A 220 -26.44 9.23 -40.31
CA LYS A 220 -26.34 9.96 -41.59
C LYS A 220 -26.69 9.08 -42.79
N SER A 221 -26.14 7.87 -42.85
CA SER A 221 -26.45 6.91 -43.92
C SER A 221 -27.95 6.59 -44.00
N LEU A 222 -28.59 6.35 -42.85
CA LEU A 222 -30.03 6.09 -42.79
C LEU A 222 -30.86 7.31 -43.23
N GLN A 223 -30.42 8.53 -42.90
CA GLN A 223 -31.06 9.77 -43.37
C GLN A 223 -30.96 9.92 -44.89
N ASP A 224 -29.80 9.61 -45.47
CA ASP A 224 -29.58 9.66 -46.92
C ASP A 224 -30.45 8.62 -47.64
N GLN A 225 -30.50 7.38 -47.13
CA GLN A 225 -31.37 6.31 -47.66
C GLN A 225 -32.86 6.69 -47.60
N ASN A 226 -33.31 7.27 -46.48
CA ASN A 226 -34.69 7.70 -46.33
C ASN A 226 -35.05 8.82 -47.33
N SER A 227 -34.12 9.75 -47.56
CA SER A 227 -34.29 10.81 -48.57
C SER A 227 -34.38 10.25 -49.99
N GLN A 228 -33.60 9.22 -50.32
CA GLN A 228 -33.68 8.52 -51.61
C GLN A 228 -35.03 7.82 -51.78
N LEU A 229 -35.47 7.05 -50.78
CA LEU A 229 -36.76 6.36 -50.81
C LEU A 229 -37.94 7.33 -50.96
N LEU A 230 -37.89 8.49 -50.30
CA LEU A 230 -38.89 9.55 -50.49
C LEU A 230 -38.90 10.06 -51.94
N SER A 231 -37.74 10.30 -52.54
CA SER A 231 -37.63 10.72 -53.94
C SER A 231 -38.14 9.64 -54.90
N GLU A 232 -37.86 8.37 -54.65
CA GLU A 232 -38.37 7.25 -55.44
C GLU A 232 -39.90 7.16 -55.35
N LEU A 233 -40.45 7.34 -54.14
CA LEU A 233 -41.90 7.34 -53.92
C LEU A 233 -42.59 8.49 -54.64
N GLU A 234 -42.01 9.69 -54.63
CA GLU A 234 -42.48 10.86 -55.38
C GLU A 234 -42.48 10.59 -56.89
N SER A 235 -41.40 10.00 -57.41
CA SER A 235 -41.26 9.61 -58.82
C SER A 235 -42.29 8.56 -59.25
N LEU A 236 -42.48 7.52 -58.44
CA LEU A 236 -43.49 6.49 -58.68
C LEU A 236 -44.89 7.10 -58.74
N ARG A 237 -45.21 7.99 -57.78
CA ARG A 237 -46.50 8.68 -57.73
C ARG A 237 -46.73 9.52 -58.99
N ALA A 238 -45.72 10.26 -59.45
CA ALA A 238 -45.81 11.03 -60.69
C ALA A 238 -46.02 10.14 -61.92
N SER A 239 -45.32 9.00 -61.99
CA SER A 239 -45.48 8.02 -63.07
C SER A 239 -46.88 7.40 -63.11
N THR A 240 -47.44 7.04 -61.94
CA THR A 240 -48.81 6.52 -61.84
C THR A 240 -49.85 7.55 -62.27
N ILE A 241 -49.64 8.84 -61.97
CA ILE A 241 -50.52 9.91 -62.45
C ILE A 241 -50.44 10.03 -63.98
N ASN A 242 -49.24 10.03 -64.57
CA ASN A 242 -49.07 10.14 -66.02
C ASN A 242 -49.66 8.96 -66.80
N THR A 243 -49.53 7.74 -66.27
CA THR A 243 -50.14 6.54 -66.88
C THR A 243 -51.66 6.53 -66.75
N GLY A 244 -52.23 7.01 -65.64
CA GLY A 244 -53.67 7.20 -65.49
C GLY A 244 -54.24 8.22 -66.48
N VAL A 245 -53.54 9.34 -66.71
CA VAL A 245 -53.94 10.37 -67.68
C VAL A 245 -53.78 9.88 -69.12
N ALA A 246 -52.71 9.16 -69.43
CA ALA A 246 -52.49 8.58 -70.76
C ALA A 246 -53.53 7.50 -71.10
N ALA A 247 -53.92 6.65 -70.15
CA ALA A 247 -54.98 5.68 -70.33
C ALA A 247 -56.33 6.35 -70.57
N ALA A 248 -56.66 7.41 -69.83
CA ALA A 248 -57.88 8.19 -70.04
C ALA A 248 -57.90 8.88 -71.42
N LEU A 249 -56.78 9.47 -71.85
CA LEU A 249 -56.63 10.07 -73.18
C LEU A 249 -56.70 9.04 -74.30
N ALA A 250 -56.10 7.86 -74.12
CA ALA A 250 -56.14 6.78 -75.11
C ALA A 250 -57.56 6.23 -75.30
N VAL A 251 -58.35 6.10 -74.22
CA VAL A 251 -59.78 5.75 -74.31
C VAL A 251 -60.55 6.82 -75.06
N VAL A 252 -60.32 8.11 -74.76
CA VAL A 252 -60.96 9.23 -75.48
C VAL A 252 -60.57 9.25 -76.97
N LEU A 253 -59.29 9.07 -77.29
CA LEU A 253 -58.80 9.06 -78.67
C LEU A 253 -59.28 7.83 -79.46
N LEU A 254 -59.41 6.67 -78.81
CA LEU A 254 -59.95 5.46 -79.42
C LEU A 254 -61.45 5.61 -79.72
N LEU A 255 -62.21 6.25 -78.82
CA LEU A 255 -63.62 6.60 -79.07
C LEU A 255 -63.77 7.59 -80.23
N VAL A 256 -62.91 8.60 -80.32
CA VAL A 256 -62.92 9.59 -81.43
C VAL A 256 -62.48 8.95 -82.76
N GLY A 257 -61.47 8.08 -82.75
CA GLY A 257 -60.96 7.40 -83.95
C GLY A 257 -61.95 6.42 -84.58
N ILE A 258 -62.73 5.69 -83.77
CA ILE A 258 -63.80 4.81 -84.25
C ILE A 258 -64.91 5.63 -84.94
N GLY A 259 -65.22 6.83 -84.43
CA GLY A 259 -66.20 7.73 -85.05
C GLY A 259 -65.78 8.27 -86.43
N ALA A 260 -64.51 8.59 -86.62
CA ALA A 260 -63.99 9.15 -87.89
C ALA A 260 -63.81 8.08 -88.98
N GLY A 261 -63.37 6.86 -88.63
CA GLY A 261 -63.15 5.77 -89.58
C GLY A 261 -64.43 5.22 -90.23
N TYR A 262 -65.58 5.36 -89.55
CA TYR A 262 -66.87 4.87 -90.06
C TYR A 262 -67.41 5.68 -91.25
N PHE A 263 -66.95 6.92 -91.48
CA PHE A 263 -67.63 7.85 -92.41
C PHE A 263 -67.03 7.99 -93.81
N LEU A 264 -65.88 7.36 -94.13
CA LEU A 264 -65.11 7.66 -95.36
C LEU A 264 -65.07 6.57 -96.45
N GLY A 265 -65.90 5.53 -96.38
CA GLY A 265 -65.87 4.43 -97.35
C GLY A 265 -67.13 4.27 -98.21
N LYS A 266 -67.30 5.02 -99.32
CA LYS A 266 -67.95 4.52 -100.57
C LYS A 266 -67.96 5.51 -101.77
N ARG A 267 -67.42 5.00 -102.90
CA ARG A 267 -67.64 5.29 -104.35
C ARG A 267 -66.60 6.13 -105.15
N LYS A 268 -66.18 5.52 -106.28
CA LYS A 268 -65.44 5.98 -107.49
C LYS A 268 -66.43 6.02 -108.71
N PRO A 269 -66.08 6.36 -109.98
CA PRO A 269 -64.88 7.01 -110.59
C PRO A 269 -65.21 8.10 -111.67
N LYS A 270 -64.19 8.82 -112.21
CA LYS A 270 -64.02 9.12 -113.67
C LYS A 270 -62.69 9.83 -114.00
N GLU A 271 -62.20 9.56 -115.22
CA GLU A 271 -60.97 10.06 -115.86
C GLU A 271 -61.01 11.56 -116.23
N ALA A 272 -59.84 12.22 -116.26
CA ALA A 272 -59.19 12.79 -117.47
C ALA A 272 -58.25 13.98 -117.15
N THR A 273 -57.02 13.88 -117.70
CA THR A 273 -56.16 14.94 -118.27
C THR A 273 -55.69 16.15 -117.45
N GLY A 274 -54.38 16.41 -117.53
CA GLY A 274 -53.82 17.76 -117.37
C GLY A 274 -52.43 17.77 -116.74
N GLY A 275 -51.40 18.06 -117.53
CA GLY A 275 -49.99 18.02 -117.12
C GLY A 275 -49.56 19.19 -116.23
N THR A 276 -48.35 19.09 -115.68
CA THR A 276 -47.21 19.99 -115.98
C THR A 276 -46.05 19.63 -115.05
N GLN A 277 -44.88 19.41 -115.65
CA GLN A 277 -43.60 19.37 -114.96
C GLN A 277 -43.23 20.74 -114.42
N VAL A 278 -42.68 20.82 -113.20
CA VAL A 278 -41.53 21.69 -112.92
C VAL A 278 -40.61 21.00 -111.92
N LYS A 279 -39.32 21.10 -112.26
CA LYS A 279 -38.12 20.55 -111.61
C LYS A 279 -37.51 21.61 -110.68
N THR A 280 -36.67 21.15 -109.74
CA THR A 280 -35.53 21.85 -109.10
C THR A 280 -35.86 22.98 -108.11
N SER A 281 -35.19 23.13 -106.96
CA SER A 281 -33.83 22.77 -106.58
C SER A 281 -33.72 22.33 -105.12
#